data_AF-A0A9W9Y1V2-F1
#
_entry.id   AF-A0A9W9Y1V2-F1
#
_cell.length_a   1.000
_cell.length_b   1.000
_cell.length_c   1.000
_cell.angle_alpha   90.00
_cell.angle_beta   90.00
_cell.angle_gamma   90.00
#
_symmetry.space_group_name_H-M   'P 1'
#
loop_
_entity.id
_entity.type
_entity.pdbx_description
1 polymer ?
#
loop_
_entity_poly.entity_id
_entity_poly.type
_entity_poly.pdbx_seq_one_letter_code
_entity_poly.pdbx_strand_id
1 'polypeptide(L)'
;MSIFALLPPLPPFLFSALVVSGLASKALHIALHFRSLPFLYFVLYSPTLILPDVFVIFFVRVLLRFHTPDSRWQWLSIGLGGALSLITWGASSIQFGFFLQTGAEVAWAAGGSFLSDPAAMKILLSGISTVSAAATVLGLVAWLIHSHLYNITGLGLQAIRDLCTGGLKARYTLINAPSKSCMGSMDLRSFRRIIPAVAICVSLVFLELTRPAIPYDHISGALPLTLLEAFQKKTVTVEGCREPAVPFPLLITDENGVSRPQFLPDSTFVEQWSRATWLPENAPRGFSRWDLSPSDRAEQDNHYSFVCTGDEGFYDPRNDPLMVTNLGGEIYEPLQKAFKKHSVEVNHIVLLTLESGRKELFPTQQGTPLVRCSTRIS
;
A
#
# COMPACT_ATOMS: atom_id res chain seq x y z
N MET A 1 39.62 -26.37 6.39
CA MET A 1 38.34 -26.78 5.78
C MET A 1 37.63 -25.52 5.33
N SER A 2 37.34 -25.43 4.03
CA SER A 2 36.95 -24.16 3.39
C SER A 2 35.57 -23.71 3.85
N ILE A 3 35.46 -22.52 4.45
CA ILE A 3 34.19 -21.87 4.82
C ILE A 3 33.25 -21.78 3.60
N PHE A 4 33.81 -21.76 2.40
CA PHE A 4 33.10 -21.81 1.11
C PHE A 4 32.35 -23.11 0.84
N ALA A 5 32.62 -24.21 1.55
CA ALA A 5 31.86 -25.45 1.42
C ALA A 5 30.51 -25.43 2.17
N LEU A 6 30.32 -24.49 3.10
CA LEU A 6 29.05 -24.30 3.83
C LEU A 6 28.14 -23.25 3.19
N LEU A 7 28.66 -22.49 2.22
CA LEU A 7 27.89 -21.46 1.52
C LEU A 7 26.92 -22.12 0.54
N PRO A 8 25.60 -21.85 0.64
CA PRO A 8 24.65 -22.39 -0.30
C PRO A 8 24.94 -21.84 -1.70
N PRO A 9 24.55 -22.55 -2.76
CA PRO A 9 24.55 -21.98 -4.09
C PRO A 9 23.74 -20.68 -4.12
N LEU A 10 24.30 -19.65 -4.75
CA LEU A 10 23.74 -18.31 -4.73
C LEU A 10 22.31 -18.23 -5.31
N PRO A 11 21.97 -18.82 -6.47
CA PRO A 11 20.62 -18.67 -7.03
C PRO A 11 19.52 -19.33 -6.18
N PRO A 12 19.68 -20.56 -5.64
CA PRO A 12 18.72 -21.14 -4.71
C PRO A 12 18.54 -20.34 -3.43
N PHE A 13 19.62 -19.79 -2.86
CA PHE A 13 19.54 -18.95 -1.68
C PHE A 13 18.78 -17.65 -1.94
N LEU A 14 19.10 -16.93 -3.02
CA LEU A 14 18.40 -15.70 -3.41
C LEU A 14 16.91 -15.95 -3.65
N PHE A 15 16.58 -17.02 -4.37
CA PHE A 15 15.19 -17.44 -4.58
C PHE A 15 14.48 -17.69 -3.24
N SER A 16 15.12 -18.43 -2.33
CA SER A 16 14.55 -18.71 -1.01
C SER A 16 14.37 -17.45 -0.18
N ALA A 17 15.33 -16.52 -0.23
CA ALA A 17 15.24 -15.24 0.47
C ALA A 17 14.03 -14.45 0.00
N LEU A 18 13.76 -14.41 -1.31
CA LEU A 18 12.56 -13.77 -1.87
C LEU A 18 11.27 -14.45 -1.41
N VAL A 19 11.19 -15.79 -1.48
CA VAL A 19 9.97 -16.52 -1.09
C VAL A 19 9.67 -16.34 0.40
N VAL A 20 10.68 -16.51 1.27
CA VAL A 20 10.51 -16.38 2.72
C VAL A 20 10.14 -14.94 3.09
N SER A 21 10.85 -13.95 2.55
CA SER A 21 10.57 -12.54 2.84
C SER A 21 9.22 -12.07 2.31
N GLY A 22 8.89 -12.42 1.06
CA GLY A 22 7.59 -12.10 0.45
C GLY A 22 6.42 -12.68 1.22
N LEU A 23 6.47 -13.99 1.54
CA LEU A 23 5.40 -14.64 2.30
C LEU A 23 5.32 -14.15 3.74
N ALA A 24 6.45 -13.87 4.39
CA ALA A 24 6.46 -13.34 5.76
C ALA A 24 5.84 -11.93 5.81
N SER A 25 6.22 -11.05 4.89
CA SER A 25 5.60 -9.72 4.76
C SER A 25 4.11 -9.82 4.47
N LYS A 26 3.70 -10.73 3.57
CA LYS A 26 2.28 -10.94 3.26
C LYS A 26 1.49 -11.44 4.45
N ALA A 27 2.07 -12.37 5.23
CA ALA A 27 1.46 -12.86 6.46
C ALA A 27 1.29 -11.73 7.48
N LEU A 28 2.30 -10.86 7.64
CA LEU A 28 2.21 -9.68 8.51
C LEU A 28 1.12 -8.70 8.04
N HIS A 29 1.09 -8.38 6.74
CA HIS A 29 0.11 -7.49 6.13
C HIS A 29 -1.33 -8.00 6.34
N ILE A 30 -1.54 -9.30 6.13
CA ILE A 30 -2.83 -9.96 6.37
C ILE A 30 -3.17 -9.95 7.86
N ALA A 31 -2.21 -10.23 8.75
CA ALA A 31 -2.45 -10.27 10.19
C ALA A 31 -2.90 -8.92 10.75
N LEU A 32 -2.33 -7.82 10.26
CA LEU A 32 -2.72 -6.46 10.65
C LEU A 32 -4.14 -6.10 10.21
N HIS A 33 -4.58 -6.61 9.06
CA HIS A 33 -5.89 -6.32 8.48
C HIS A 33 -6.95 -7.40 8.72
N PHE A 34 -6.60 -8.51 9.38
CA PHE A 34 -7.50 -9.66 9.53
C PHE A 34 -8.80 -9.29 10.26
N ARG A 35 -8.74 -8.34 11.20
CA ARG A 35 -9.93 -7.87 11.94
C ARG A 35 -10.79 -6.89 11.15
N SER A 36 -10.26 -6.32 10.06
CA SER A 36 -10.96 -5.32 9.25
C SER A 36 -11.91 -5.96 8.22
N LEU A 37 -11.85 -7.27 8.02
CA LEU A 37 -12.64 -8.01 7.04
C LEU A 37 -13.59 -9.03 7.69
N PRO A 38 -14.83 -9.17 7.19
CA PRO A 38 -15.69 -10.26 7.64
C PRO A 38 -15.09 -11.62 7.26
N PHE A 39 -15.09 -12.56 8.20
CA PHE A 39 -14.41 -13.86 8.07
C PHE A 39 -14.78 -14.63 6.78
N LEU A 40 -16.05 -14.62 6.38
CA LEU A 40 -16.51 -15.34 5.19
C LEU A 40 -15.89 -14.80 3.90
N TYR A 41 -15.85 -13.47 3.74
CA TYR A 41 -15.23 -12.86 2.56
C TYR A 41 -13.72 -13.00 2.58
N PHE A 42 -13.09 -12.98 3.76
CA PHE A 42 -11.67 -13.27 3.90
C PHE A 42 -11.34 -14.68 3.41
N VAL A 43 -12.07 -15.71 3.84
CA VAL A 43 -11.84 -17.10 3.42
C VAL A 43 -12.07 -17.26 1.91
N LEU A 44 -13.17 -16.70 1.39
CA LEU A 44 -13.53 -16.80 -0.02
C LEU A 44 -12.49 -16.17 -0.95
N TYR A 45 -12.01 -14.97 -0.64
CA TYR A 45 -11.05 -14.24 -1.47
C TYR A 45 -9.58 -14.52 -1.12
N SER A 46 -9.30 -15.30 -0.06
CA SER A 46 -7.92 -15.62 0.35
C SER A 46 -7.02 -16.17 -0.78
N PRO A 47 -7.50 -17.01 -1.73
CA PRO A 47 -6.64 -17.48 -2.82
C PRO A 47 -6.21 -16.35 -3.75
N THR A 48 -7.06 -15.34 -3.94
CA THR A 48 -6.76 -14.17 -4.78
C THR A 48 -5.77 -13.21 -4.13
N LEU A 49 -5.66 -13.22 -2.79
CA LEU A 49 -4.74 -12.35 -2.07
C LEU A 49 -3.27 -12.74 -2.31
N ILE A 50 -2.99 -14.03 -2.47
CA ILE A 50 -1.63 -14.58 -2.59
C ILE A 50 -1.23 -14.75 -4.08
N LEU A 51 -2.19 -14.62 -4.99
CA LEU A 51 -2.01 -14.86 -6.42
C LEU A 51 -0.93 -13.95 -7.06
N PRO A 52 -0.86 -12.63 -6.77
CA PRO A 52 0.25 -11.79 -7.23
C PRO A 52 1.62 -12.26 -6.72
N ASP A 53 1.71 -12.69 -5.46
CA ASP A 53 2.95 -13.21 -4.88
C ASP A 53 3.41 -14.50 -5.58
N VAL A 54 2.47 -15.41 -5.92
CA VAL A 54 2.77 -16.64 -6.68
C VAL A 54 3.35 -16.32 -8.06
N PHE A 55 2.81 -15.32 -8.76
CA PHE A 55 3.35 -14.89 -10.04
C PHE A 55 4.77 -14.36 -9.93
N VAL A 56 5.05 -13.53 -8.92
CA VAL A 56 6.41 -13.02 -8.65
C VAL A 56 7.36 -14.17 -8.36
N ILE A 57 6.95 -15.15 -7.55
CA ILE A 57 7.76 -16.33 -7.21
C ILE A 57 8.11 -17.12 -8.47
N PHE A 58 7.15 -17.41 -9.35
CA PHE A 58 7.41 -18.12 -10.61
C PHE A 58 8.28 -17.31 -11.56
N PHE A 59 8.05 -16.01 -11.67
CA PHE A 59 8.86 -15.12 -12.50
C PHE A 59 10.32 -15.11 -12.06
N VAL A 60 10.58 -14.91 -10.76
CA VAL A 60 11.95 -14.93 -10.22
C VAL A 60 12.57 -16.33 -10.31
N ARG A 61 11.78 -17.40 -10.16
CA ARG A 61 12.28 -18.78 -10.36
C ARG A 61 12.81 -19.01 -11.78
N VAL A 62 12.14 -18.44 -12.77
CA VAL A 62 12.56 -18.48 -14.18
C VAL A 62 13.83 -17.64 -14.37
N LEU A 63 13.91 -16.46 -13.78
CA LEU A 63 15.09 -15.60 -13.85
C LEU A 63 16.34 -16.26 -13.25
N LEU A 64 16.18 -16.92 -12.10
CA LEU A 64 17.23 -17.61 -11.34
C LEU A 64 17.40 -19.09 -11.74
N ARG A 65 16.96 -19.50 -12.94
CA ARG A 65 17.05 -20.90 -13.37
C ARG A 65 18.47 -21.37 -13.68
N PHE A 66 19.35 -20.43 -14.05
CA PHE A 66 20.68 -20.73 -14.53
C PHE A 66 21.66 -20.80 -13.35
N HIS A 67 22.29 -21.96 -13.16
CA HIS A 67 23.28 -22.15 -12.10
C HIS A 67 24.68 -21.68 -12.54
N THR A 68 25.01 -21.92 -13.81
CA THR A 68 26.26 -21.52 -14.45
C THR A 68 25.93 -20.71 -15.71
N PRO A 69 25.99 -19.37 -15.64
CA PRO A 69 25.65 -18.51 -16.77
C PRO A 69 26.80 -18.42 -17.79
N ASP A 70 26.54 -18.87 -19.03
CA ASP A 70 27.52 -18.83 -20.13
C ASP A 70 27.32 -17.63 -21.07
N SER A 71 26.09 -17.11 -21.13
CA SER A 71 25.71 -16.01 -22.03
C SER A 71 25.43 -14.71 -21.27
N ARG A 72 25.67 -13.56 -21.90
CA ARG A 72 25.36 -12.23 -21.36
C ARG A 72 23.90 -12.11 -20.91
N TRP A 73 22.97 -12.69 -21.66
CA TRP A 73 21.55 -12.70 -21.31
C TRP A 73 21.25 -13.51 -20.05
N GLN A 74 21.99 -14.60 -19.81
CA GLN A 74 21.84 -15.41 -18.60
C GLN A 74 22.37 -14.65 -17.37
N TRP A 75 23.49 -13.94 -17.52
CA TRP A 75 24.00 -13.03 -16.50
C TRP A 75 23.02 -11.90 -16.17
N LEU A 76 22.44 -11.26 -17.18
CA LEU A 76 21.40 -10.23 -16.98
C LEU A 76 20.18 -10.80 -16.26
N SER A 77 19.73 -12.00 -16.65
CA SER A 77 18.60 -12.69 -16.02
C SER A 77 18.86 -12.98 -14.54
N ILE A 78 20.02 -13.54 -14.20
CA ILE A 78 20.40 -13.83 -12.81
C ILE A 78 20.55 -12.51 -12.03
N GLY A 79 21.18 -11.49 -12.63
CA GLY A 79 21.37 -10.18 -12.02
C GLY A 79 20.02 -9.53 -11.67
N LEU A 80 19.07 -9.53 -12.60
CA LEU A 80 17.71 -9.03 -12.37
C LEU A 80 16.98 -9.82 -11.28
N GLY A 81 17.01 -11.16 -11.35
CA GLY A 81 16.38 -12.02 -10.34
C GLY A 81 16.99 -11.84 -8.95
N GLY A 82 18.31 -11.66 -8.88
CA GLY A 82 19.04 -11.39 -7.64
C GLY A 82 18.71 -10.01 -7.07
N ALA A 83 18.66 -8.98 -7.91
CA ALA A 83 18.25 -7.63 -7.50
C ALA A 83 16.82 -7.63 -6.93
N LEU A 84 15.86 -8.24 -7.61
CA LEU A 84 14.48 -8.39 -7.10
C LEU A 84 14.44 -9.13 -5.76
N SER A 85 15.25 -10.17 -5.61
CA SER A 85 15.34 -10.94 -4.36
C SER A 85 15.89 -10.12 -3.21
N LEU A 86 16.97 -9.36 -3.44
CA LEU A 86 17.59 -8.50 -2.44
C LEU A 86 16.67 -7.33 -2.05
N ILE A 87 16.01 -6.70 -3.02
CA ILE A 87 15.04 -5.62 -2.77
C ILE A 87 13.88 -6.13 -1.92
N THR A 88 13.31 -7.29 -2.27
CA THR A 88 12.20 -7.89 -1.52
C THR A 88 12.62 -8.26 -0.10
N TRP A 89 13.80 -8.86 0.06
CA TRP A 89 14.36 -9.19 1.38
C TRP A 89 14.62 -7.94 2.23
N GLY A 90 15.22 -6.90 1.64
CA GLY A 90 15.49 -5.64 2.32
C GLY A 90 14.21 -4.93 2.75
N ALA A 91 13.24 -4.78 1.84
CA ALA A 91 11.97 -4.14 2.13
C ALA A 91 11.14 -4.89 3.16
N SER A 92 11.09 -6.23 3.09
CA SER A 92 10.46 -7.04 4.12
C SER A 92 11.15 -6.86 5.48
N SER A 93 12.48 -6.79 5.51
CA SER A 93 13.23 -6.57 6.75
C SER A 93 12.92 -5.20 7.34
N ILE A 94 12.80 -4.16 6.51
CA ILE A 94 12.38 -2.81 6.92
C ILE A 94 10.96 -2.85 7.49
N GLN A 95 10.02 -3.54 6.82
CA GLN A 95 8.64 -3.65 7.27
C GLN A 95 8.54 -4.34 8.63
N PHE A 96 9.26 -5.44 8.84
CA PHE A 96 9.30 -6.11 10.14
C PHE A 96 9.99 -5.28 11.22
N GLY A 97 11.11 -4.63 10.90
CA GLY A 97 11.79 -3.74 11.85
C GLY A 97 10.90 -2.56 12.28
N PHE A 98 10.23 -1.93 11.32
CA PHE A 98 9.27 -0.86 11.59
C PHE A 98 8.10 -1.36 12.44
N PHE A 99 7.51 -2.51 12.09
CA PHE A 99 6.43 -3.13 12.87
C PHE A 99 6.83 -3.41 14.32
N LEU A 100 8.05 -3.91 14.55
CA LEU A 100 8.55 -4.15 15.91
C LEU A 100 8.71 -2.85 16.73
N GLN A 101 8.98 -1.72 16.07
CA GLN A 101 9.20 -0.45 16.73
C GLN A 101 7.91 0.35 16.94
N THR A 102 7.00 0.35 15.96
CA THR A 102 5.81 1.23 15.94
C THR A 102 4.49 0.49 16.09
N GLY A 103 4.47 -0.84 15.88
CA GLY A 103 3.24 -1.63 15.80
C GLY A 103 2.42 -1.39 14.54
N ALA A 104 2.89 -0.56 13.61
CA ALA A 104 2.23 -0.22 12.36
C ALA A 104 2.97 -0.82 11.16
N GLU A 105 2.31 -0.83 10.00
CA GLU A 105 2.93 -1.24 8.74
C GLU A 105 3.52 -0.08 7.94
N VAL A 106 4.42 -0.42 7.03
CA VAL A 106 4.94 0.53 6.03
C VAL A 106 4.05 0.43 4.79
N ALA A 107 3.28 1.49 4.52
CA ALA A 107 2.45 1.60 3.33
C ALA A 107 3.30 1.92 2.09
N TRP A 108 3.96 0.90 1.51
CA TRP A 108 4.86 1.08 0.37
C TRP A 108 4.17 1.72 -0.84
N ALA A 109 2.91 1.39 -1.12
CA ALA A 109 2.16 1.96 -2.24
C ALA A 109 1.89 3.48 -2.12
N ALA A 110 1.89 4.02 -0.90
CA ALA A 110 1.80 5.45 -0.61
C ALA A 110 3.17 6.07 -0.30
N GLY A 111 4.25 5.31 -0.48
CA GLY A 111 5.60 5.65 0.00
C GLY A 111 6.30 6.78 -0.76
N GLY A 112 5.77 7.23 -1.90
CA GLY A 112 6.39 8.31 -2.68
C GLY A 112 6.55 9.61 -1.88
N SER A 113 5.55 9.98 -1.07
CA SER A 113 5.64 11.13 -0.15
C SER A 113 6.47 10.80 1.09
N PHE A 114 6.28 9.61 1.65
CA PHE A 114 6.97 9.16 2.87
C PHE A 114 8.50 9.02 2.71
N LEU A 115 8.98 8.57 1.55
CA LEU A 115 10.41 8.45 1.25
C LEU A 115 11.06 9.81 0.91
N SER A 116 10.26 10.81 0.53
CA SER A 116 10.73 12.17 0.25
C SER A 116 10.88 13.03 1.50
N ASP A 117 10.20 12.67 2.60
CA ASP A 117 10.28 13.40 3.87
C ASP A 117 11.52 12.99 4.69
N PRO A 118 12.44 13.92 4.98
CA PRO A 118 13.62 13.66 5.81
C PRO A 118 13.29 13.19 7.23
N ALA A 119 12.15 13.62 7.80
CA ALA A 119 11.73 13.19 9.14
C ALA A 119 11.26 11.73 9.13
N ALA A 120 10.42 11.35 8.18
CA ALA A 120 10.02 9.97 7.95
C ALA A 120 11.22 9.04 7.69
N MET A 121 12.17 9.49 6.85
CA MET A 121 13.40 8.73 6.59
C MET A 121 14.24 8.54 7.86
N LYS A 122 14.32 9.56 8.72
CA LYS A 122 15.02 9.46 10.01
C LYS A 122 14.37 8.42 10.94
N ILE A 123 13.04 8.32 10.93
CA ILE A 123 12.31 7.29 11.70
C ILE A 123 12.66 5.89 11.15
N LEU A 124 12.66 5.70 9.83
CA LEU A 124 13.06 4.43 9.21
C LEU A 124 14.51 4.05 9.56
N LEU A 125 15.43 5.02 9.48
CA LEU A 125 16.86 4.80 9.75
C LEU A 125 17.15 4.57 11.24
N SER A 126 16.37 5.17 12.14
CA SER A 126 16.50 4.93 13.59
C SER A 126 16.20 3.48 13.98
N GLY A 127 15.44 2.74 13.15
CA GLY A 127 15.09 1.34 13.38
C GLY A 127 16.16 0.32 12.98
N ILE A 128 17.37 0.73 12.57
CA ILE A 128 18.36 -0.15 11.92
C ILE A 128 18.70 -1.42 12.73
N SER A 129 18.70 -1.36 14.06
CA SER A 129 18.96 -2.52 14.91
C SER A 129 17.89 -3.59 14.72
N THR A 130 16.61 -3.22 14.82
CA THR A 130 15.45 -4.10 14.61
C THR A 130 15.36 -4.59 13.16
N VAL A 131 15.70 -3.74 12.19
CA VAL A 131 15.75 -4.12 10.77
C VAL A 131 16.86 -5.16 10.52
N SER A 132 18.04 -4.99 11.13
CA SER A 132 19.13 -5.97 11.01
C SER A 132 18.76 -7.30 11.67
N ALA A 133 18.08 -7.26 12.82
CA ALA A 133 17.58 -8.46 13.50
C ALA A 133 16.55 -9.18 12.64
N ALA A 134 15.58 -8.47 12.05
CA ALA A 134 14.62 -9.05 11.12
C ALA A 134 15.30 -9.65 9.88
N ALA A 135 16.26 -8.93 9.29
CA ALA A 135 17.03 -9.38 8.13
C ALA A 135 17.78 -10.68 8.40
N THR A 136 18.47 -10.77 9.55
CA THR A 136 19.18 -12.00 9.96
C THR A 136 18.22 -13.16 10.17
N VAL A 137 17.09 -12.97 10.86
CA VAL A 137 16.09 -14.04 11.06
C VAL A 137 15.53 -14.54 9.72
N LEU A 138 15.09 -13.64 8.84
CA LEU A 138 14.58 -13.99 7.52
C LEU A 138 15.65 -14.69 6.67
N GLY A 139 16.88 -14.21 6.73
CA GLY A 139 18.03 -14.81 6.03
C GLY A 139 18.38 -16.20 6.55
N LEU A 140 18.33 -16.44 7.86
CA LEU A 140 18.56 -17.74 8.47
C LEU A 140 17.47 -18.75 8.07
N VAL A 141 16.20 -18.35 8.09
CA VAL A 141 15.10 -19.21 7.63
C VAL A 141 15.25 -19.53 6.14
N ALA A 142 15.58 -18.53 5.31
CA ALA A 142 15.87 -18.77 3.90
C ALA A 142 17.05 -19.71 3.69
N TRP A 143 18.13 -19.56 4.47
CA TRP A 143 19.28 -20.45 4.43
C TRP A 143 18.93 -21.90 4.79
N LEU A 144 18.01 -22.14 5.73
CA LEU A 144 17.62 -23.50 6.11
C LEU A 144 16.74 -24.20 5.07
N ILE A 145 15.87 -23.46 4.36
CA ILE A 145 14.82 -24.05 3.50
C ILE A 145 15.13 -23.87 1.99
N HIS A 146 16.28 -23.28 1.64
CA HIS A 146 16.60 -22.92 0.24
C HIS A 146 16.52 -24.08 -0.76
N SER A 147 17.01 -25.25 -0.40
CA SER A 147 17.01 -26.44 -1.26
C SER A 147 15.58 -26.94 -1.53
N HIS A 148 14.75 -26.98 -0.49
CA HIS A 148 13.36 -27.43 -0.57
C HIS A 148 12.52 -26.48 -1.42
N LEU A 149 12.57 -25.18 -1.16
CA LEU A 149 11.77 -24.19 -1.88
C LEU A 149 12.15 -24.15 -3.37
N TYR A 150 13.44 -24.17 -3.67
CA TYR A 150 13.93 -24.12 -5.05
C TYR A 150 13.53 -25.37 -5.86
N ASN A 151 13.55 -26.54 -5.23
CA ASN A 151 13.16 -27.81 -5.85
C ASN A 151 11.65 -27.96 -6.02
N ILE A 152 10.86 -27.69 -4.98
CA ILE A 152 9.39 -27.79 -5.03
C ILE A 152 8.82 -26.86 -6.10
N THR A 153 9.30 -25.61 -6.15
CA THR A 153 8.86 -24.64 -7.16
C THR A 153 9.29 -25.09 -8.57
N GLY A 154 10.47 -25.71 -8.70
CA GLY A 154 10.93 -26.29 -9.96
C GLY A 154 10.03 -27.42 -10.46
N LEU A 155 9.65 -28.33 -9.56
CA LEU A 155 8.71 -29.43 -9.86
C LEU A 155 7.33 -28.89 -10.24
N GLY A 156 6.84 -27.85 -9.53
CA GLY A 156 5.59 -27.18 -9.87
C GLY A 156 5.61 -26.55 -11.25
N LEU A 157 6.67 -25.81 -11.59
CA LEU A 157 6.81 -25.18 -12.91
C LEU A 157 6.96 -26.22 -14.03
N GLN A 158 7.64 -27.34 -13.77
CA GLN A 158 7.70 -28.46 -14.69
C GLN A 158 6.33 -29.10 -14.90
N ALA A 159 5.56 -29.32 -13.85
CA ALA A 159 4.20 -29.86 -13.95
C ALA A 159 3.28 -28.94 -14.77
N ILE A 160 3.38 -27.61 -14.57
CA ILE A 160 2.65 -26.61 -15.37
C ILE A 160 3.08 -26.68 -16.85
N ARG A 161 4.39 -26.71 -17.12
CA ARG A 161 4.90 -26.84 -18.49
C ARG A 161 4.42 -28.12 -19.16
N ASP A 162 4.44 -29.23 -18.45
CA ASP A 162 4.04 -30.54 -18.98
C ASP A 162 2.52 -30.59 -19.20
N LEU A 163 1.73 -29.88 -18.38
CA LEU A 163 0.29 -29.68 -18.61
C LEU A 163 0.01 -28.87 -19.88
N CYS A 164 0.71 -27.76 -20.09
CA CYS A 164 0.53 -26.88 -21.25
C CYS A 164 1.06 -27.51 -22.56
N THR A 165 2.25 -28.12 -22.51
CA THR A 165 2.93 -28.67 -23.70
C THR A 165 2.52 -30.11 -24.02
N GLY A 166 2.09 -30.90 -23.02
CA GLY A 166 1.60 -32.26 -23.23
C GLY A 166 0.35 -32.32 -24.11
N GLY A 167 -0.53 -31.31 -24.03
CA GLY A 167 -1.67 -31.15 -24.93
C GLY A 167 -1.30 -30.78 -26.37
N LEU A 168 -0.19 -30.05 -26.56
CA LEU A 168 0.31 -29.63 -27.88
C LEU A 168 1.14 -30.73 -28.56
N LYS A 169 2.04 -31.41 -27.83
CA LYS A 169 2.87 -32.49 -28.38
C LYS A 169 2.04 -33.65 -28.94
N ALA A 170 0.92 -33.98 -28.28
CA ALA A 170 -0.03 -34.98 -28.78
C ALA A 170 -0.69 -34.59 -30.12
N ARG A 171 -0.76 -33.29 -30.46
CA ARG A 171 -1.34 -32.81 -31.73
C ARG A 171 -0.34 -32.78 -32.89
N TYR A 172 0.95 -32.58 -32.64
CA TYR A 172 1.96 -32.44 -33.70
C TYR A 172 2.69 -33.74 -34.06
N THR A 173 2.61 -34.81 -33.25
CA THR A 173 3.16 -36.12 -33.62
C THR A 173 2.27 -36.94 -34.56
N LEU A 174 1.18 -36.36 -35.09
CA LEU A 174 0.24 -37.01 -36.02
C LEU A 174 0.39 -36.55 -37.48
N ILE A 175 1.62 -36.32 -37.94
CA ILE A 175 1.93 -36.31 -39.38
C ILE A 175 2.78 -37.57 -39.68
N ASN A 176 2.16 -38.75 -39.51
CA ASN A 176 2.54 -39.95 -40.24
C ASN A 176 1.38 -40.95 -40.24
N ALA A 177 0.92 -41.26 -41.45
CA ALA A 177 -0.05 -42.28 -41.88
C ALA A 177 -1.50 -42.19 -41.35
N PRO A 178 -2.52 -42.14 -42.24
CA PRO A 178 -3.91 -42.21 -41.84
C PRO A 178 -4.28 -43.68 -41.56
N SER A 179 -4.26 -44.10 -40.29
CA SER A 179 -4.89 -45.35 -39.88
C SER A 179 -6.28 -45.06 -39.28
N LYS A 180 -7.27 -45.87 -39.68
CA LYS A 180 -8.72 -45.70 -39.43
C LYS A 180 -9.14 -45.97 -37.98
N SER A 181 -8.45 -45.39 -37.00
CA SER A 181 -8.86 -45.40 -35.59
C SER A 181 -8.76 -43.99 -34.99
N CYS A 182 -9.21 -43.00 -35.76
CA CYS A 182 -9.25 -41.60 -35.36
C CYS A 182 -10.53 -41.34 -34.54
N MET A 183 -10.57 -41.75 -33.27
CA MET A 183 -11.47 -41.21 -32.23
C MET A 183 -11.35 -41.89 -30.84
N GLY A 184 -10.48 -42.89 -30.67
CA GLY A 184 -10.54 -43.75 -29.47
C GLY A 184 -9.62 -43.40 -28.29
N SER A 185 -8.64 -42.51 -28.42
CA SER A 185 -7.66 -42.32 -27.32
C SER A 185 -7.03 -40.94 -27.33
N MET A 186 -7.84 -39.90 -27.21
CA MET A 186 -7.35 -38.78 -26.39
C MET A 186 -7.30 -39.31 -24.96
N ASP A 187 -6.10 -39.50 -24.41
CA ASP A 187 -5.87 -40.20 -23.15
C ASP A 187 -6.74 -39.61 -22.02
N LEU A 188 -7.76 -40.36 -21.57
CA LEU A 188 -8.69 -39.95 -20.50
C LEU A 188 -7.93 -39.46 -19.25
N ARG A 189 -6.71 -39.96 -19.02
CA ARG A 189 -5.83 -39.54 -17.92
C ARG A 189 -5.32 -38.11 -18.05
N SER A 190 -5.10 -37.63 -19.28
CA SER A 190 -4.68 -36.25 -19.55
C SER A 190 -5.84 -35.28 -19.30
N PHE A 191 -7.04 -35.61 -19.81
CA PHE A 191 -8.26 -34.84 -19.50
C PHE A 191 -8.55 -34.79 -18.00
N ARG A 192 -8.40 -35.92 -17.29
CA ARG A 192 -8.57 -35.97 -15.82
C ARG A 192 -7.62 -35.04 -15.05
N ARG A 193 -6.47 -34.67 -15.62
CA ARG A 193 -5.52 -33.71 -15.03
C ARG A 193 -5.75 -32.27 -15.49
N ILE A 194 -6.17 -32.07 -16.73
CA ILE A 194 -6.41 -30.74 -17.32
C ILE A 194 -7.71 -30.13 -16.79
N ILE A 195 -8.80 -30.90 -16.70
CA ILE A 195 -10.10 -30.41 -16.24
C ILE A 195 -10.04 -29.73 -14.86
N PRO A 196 -9.46 -30.33 -13.80
CA PRO A 196 -9.39 -29.67 -12.49
C PRO A 196 -8.49 -28.42 -12.52
N ALA A 197 -7.37 -28.45 -13.27
CA ALA A 197 -6.49 -27.29 -13.38
C ALA A 197 -7.19 -26.11 -14.07
N VAL A 198 -7.91 -26.38 -15.18
CA VAL A 198 -8.70 -25.37 -15.89
C VAL A 198 -9.84 -24.86 -14.99
N ALA A 199 -10.53 -25.75 -14.26
CA ALA A 199 -11.59 -25.35 -13.33
C ALA A 199 -11.06 -24.45 -12.21
N ILE A 200 -9.89 -24.75 -11.64
CA ILE A 200 -9.21 -23.91 -10.64
C ILE A 200 -8.86 -22.56 -11.25
N CYS A 201 -8.24 -22.52 -12.44
CA CYS A 201 -7.89 -21.27 -13.11
C CYS A 201 -9.13 -20.41 -13.39
N VAL A 202 -10.20 -20.99 -13.93
CA VAL A 202 -11.46 -20.29 -14.19
C VAL A 202 -12.08 -19.77 -12.89
N SER A 203 -12.04 -20.56 -11.81
CA SER A 203 -12.55 -20.14 -10.50
C SER A 203 -11.75 -18.99 -9.92
N LEU A 204 -10.42 -19.01 -10.05
CA LEU A 204 -9.55 -17.91 -9.59
C LEU A 204 -9.80 -16.63 -10.37
N VAL A 205 -9.93 -16.71 -11.70
CA VAL A 205 -10.27 -15.57 -12.56
C VAL A 205 -11.65 -15.02 -12.19
N PHE A 206 -12.64 -15.89 -11.96
CA PHE A 206 -13.97 -15.46 -11.52
C PHE A 206 -13.93 -14.76 -10.16
N LEU A 207 -13.17 -15.30 -9.20
CA LEU A 207 -12.99 -14.67 -7.89
C LEU A 207 -12.30 -13.33 -8.01
N GLU A 208 -11.30 -13.18 -8.88
CA GLU A 208 -10.61 -11.91 -9.12
C GLU A 208 -11.52 -10.86 -9.76
N LEU A 209 -12.40 -11.26 -10.70
CA LEU A 209 -13.36 -10.37 -11.35
C LEU A 209 -14.51 -9.95 -10.44
N THR A 210 -14.93 -10.81 -9.50
CA THR A 210 -16.02 -10.53 -8.55
C THR A 210 -15.54 -9.87 -7.27
N ARG A 211 -14.21 -9.81 -7.06
CA ARG A 211 -13.59 -9.21 -5.87
C ARG A 211 -13.83 -7.69 -5.85
N PRO A 212 -14.30 -7.11 -4.74
CA PRO A 212 -14.37 -5.66 -4.61
C PRO A 212 -12.97 -5.06 -4.51
N ALA A 213 -12.72 -3.94 -5.21
CA ALA A 213 -11.42 -3.27 -5.25
C ALA A 213 -10.93 -2.83 -3.85
N ILE A 214 -11.83 -2.23 -3.06
CA ILE A 214 -11.52 -1.74 -1.71
C ILE A 214 -12.11 -2.73 -0.68
N PRO A 215 -11.33 -3.23 0.30
CA PRO A 215 -9.91 -2.98 0.57
C PRO A 215 -8.94 -4.04 -0.03
N TYR A 216 -9.42 -4.93 -0.91
CA TYR A 216 -8.65 -6.11 -1.33
C TYR A 216 -7.46 -5.81 -2.22
N ASP A 217 -7.49 -4.74 -3.01
CA ASP A 217 -6.38 -4.37 -3.87
C ASP A 217 -5.14 -4.02 -3.03
N HIS A 218 -5.33 -3.25 -1.95
CA HIS A 218 -4.29 -2.97 -0.96
C HIS A 218 -3.72 -4.26 -0.35
N ILE A 219 -4.60 -5.18 0.07
CA ILE A 219 -4.20 -6.43 0.74
C ILE A 219 -3.52 -7.42 -0.21
N SER A 220 -3.90 -7.42 -1.50
CA SER A 220 -3.38 -8.34 -2.50
C SER A 220 -2.01 -7.95 -3.07
N GLY A 221 -1.57 -6.70 -2.88
CA GLY A 221 -0.29 -6.21 -3.39
C GLY A 221 0.90 -7.10 -3.05
N ALA A 222 1.74 -7.38 -4.04
CA ALA A 222 3.01 -8.08 -3.84
C ALA A 222 4.12 -7.06 -3.60
N LEU A 223 4.95 -7.30 -2.58
CA LEU A 223 6.00 -6.37 -2.15
C LEU A 223 6.83 -5.71 -3.27
N PRO A 224 7.44 -6.46 -4.20
CA PRO A 224 8.26 -5.85 -5.25
C PRO A 224 7.45 -4.99 -6.23
N LEU A 225 6.15 -5.27 -6.39
CA LEU A 225 5.26 -4.45 -7.21
C LEU A 225 4.86 -3.18 -6.46
N THR A 226 4.49 -3.28 -5.19
CA THR A 226 4.13 -2.11 -4.37
C THR A 226 5.32 -1.18 -4.13
N LEU A 227 6.54 -1.72 -4.05
CA LEU A 227 7.76 -0.93 -4.00
C LEU A 227 8.03 -0.24 -5.33
N LEU A 228 7.83 -0.94 -6.45
CA LEU A 228 7.98 -0.33 -7.77
C LEU A 228 7.02 0.86 -7.92
N GLU A 229 5.78 0.74 -7.45
CA GLU A 229 4.83 1.86 -7.39
C GLU A 229 5.31 3.01 -6.49
N ALA A 230 6.00 2.71 -5.38
CA ALA A 230 6.58 3.72 -4.50
C ALA A 230 7.66 4.56 -5.20
N PHE A 231 8.44 3.93 -6.08
CA PHE A 231 9.56 4.56 -6.80
C PHE A 231 9.15 5.15 -8.15
N GLN A 232 8.04 4.70 -8.72
CA GLN A 232 7.46 5.33 -9.89
C GLN A 232 6.84 6.66 -9.47
N LYS A 233 7.29 7.76 -10.08
CA LYS A 233 6.53 9.01 -10.02
C LYS A 233 5.17 8.73 -10.66
N LYS A 234 4.13 8.54 -9.85
CA LYS A 234 2.76 8.52 -10.36
C LYS A 234 2.54 9.86 -11.05
N THR A 235 2.50 9.85 -12.38
CA THR A 235 1.90 10.96 -13.13
C THR A 235 0.47 10.96 -12.69
N VAL A 236 0.08 12.02 -11.99
CA VAL A 236 -1.24 12.15 -11.36
C VAL A 236 -2.30 11.97 -12.45
N THR A 237 -2.89 10.79 -12.52
CA THR A 237 -4.09 10.54 -13.31
C THR A 237 -5.30 10.88 -12.45
N VAL A 238 -6.31 11.50 -13.06
CA VAL A 238 -7.54 11.99 -12.42
C VAL A 238 -8.31 10.89 -11.65
N GLU A 239 -8.00 9.60 -11.88
CA GLU A 239 -8.59 8.45 -11.19
C GLU A 239 -8.31 8.37 -9.68
N GLY A 240 -7.35 9.14 -9.16
CA GLY A 240 -7.09 9.25 -7.72
C GLY A 240 -7.75 10.47 -7.05
N CYS A 241 -8.48 11.29 -7.81
CA CYS A 241 -9.06 12.51 -7.27
C CYS A 241 -10.20 12.19 -6.31
N ARG A 242 -10.09 12.76 -5.12
CA ARG A 242 -11.12 12.69 -4.12
C ARG A 242 -12.33 13.44 -4.68
N GLU A 243 -13.48 12.79 -4.77
CA GLU A 243 -14.71 13.54 -5.06
C GLU A 243 -14.82 14.68 -4.03
N PRO A 244 -15.06 15.93 -4.48
CA PRO A 244 -15.02 17.09 -3.60
C PRO A 244 -15.93 16.86 -2.40
N ALA A 245 -15.45 17.25 -1.22
CA ALA A 245 -16.19 17.07 0.00
C ALA A 245 -17.55 17.76 -0.17
N VAL A 246 -18.63 16.96 -0.15
CA VAL A 246 -19.97 17.54 -0.11
C VAL A 246 -20.10 18.33 1.19
N PRO A 247 -20.44 19.62 1.14
CA PRO A 247 -20.57 20.41 2.34
C PRO A 247 -21.64 19.78 3.23
N PHE A 248 -21.29 19.57 4.49
CA PHE A 248 -22.25 19.20 5.52
C PHE A 248 -22.80 20.48 6.16
N PRO A 249 -24.09 20.59 6.52
CA PRO A 249 -25.18 19.66 6.18
C PRO A 249 -25.55 19.69 4.68
N LEU A 250 -26.18 18.59 4.23
CA LEU A 250 -26.53 18.31 2.83
C LEU A 250 -27.23 19.49 2.13
N LEU A 251 -26.91 19.70 0.85
CA LEU A 251 -27.51 20.75 0.03
C LEU A 251 -29.05 20.63 0.02
N ILE A 252 -29.73 21.75 0.31
CA ILE A 252 -31.17 21.88 0.16
C ILE A 252 -31.44 22.36 -1.26
N THR A 253 -32.33 21.68 -1.97
CA THR A 253 -32.81 22.12 -3.28
C THR A 253 -33.92 23.13 -3.08
N ASP A 254 -33.73 24.35 -3.55
CA ASP A 254 -34.80 25.35 -3.58
C ASP A 254 -35.87 24.96 -4.63
N GLU A 255 -37.07 25.53 -4.57
CA GLU A 255 -38.19 25.23 -5.48
C GLU A 255 -37.83 25.45 -6.96
N ASN A 256 -36.79 26.23 -7.23
CA ASN A 256 -36.23 26.51 -8.55
C ASN A 256 -35.17 25.49 -9.02
N GLY A 257 -34.96 24.39 -8.29
CA GLY A 257 -33.99 23.33 -8.65
C GLY A 257 -32.53 23.69 -8.35
N VAL A 258 -32.25 24.80 -7.65
CA VAL A 258 -30.90 25.21 -7.28
C VAL A 258 -30.56 24.62 -5.92
N SER A 259 -29.61 23.69 -5.89
CA SER A 259 -29.06 23.10 -4.67
C SER A 259 -28.08 24.06 -3.98
N ARG A 260 -28.38 24.46 -2.74
CA ARG A 260 -27.53 25.34 -1.91
C ARG A 260 -27.19 24.68 -0.57
N PRO A 261 -25.99 24.88 -0.01
CA PRO A 261 -25.69 24.43 1.35
C PRO A 261 -26.60 25.16 2.36
N GLN A 262 -27.10 24.45 3.37
CA GLN A 262 -28.03 25.01 4.38
C GLN A 262 -27.37 26.11 5.24
N PHE A 263 -26.05 26.09 5.37
CA PHE A 263 -25.27 27.13 6.01
C PHE A 263 -24.34 27.76 4.98
N LEU A 264 -24.74 28.95 4.50
CA LEU A 264 -23.82 29.88 3.89
C LEU A 264 -23.53 30.94 4.95
N PRO A 265 -22.29 31.09 5.47
CA PRO A 265 -21.93 32.37 6.07
C PRO A 265 -22.14 33.44 4.99
N ASP A 266 -22.70 34.58 5.39
CA ASP A 266 -22.99 35.69 4.50
C ASP A 266 -21.75 35.96 3.63
N SER A 267 -21.89 35.85 2.31
CA SER A 267 -20.78 35.86 1.33
C SER A 267 -20.01 37.20 1.30
N THR A 268 -20.46 38.16 2.10
CA THR A 268 -19.79 39.43 2.40
C THR A 268 -18.56 39.25 3.30
N PHE A 269 -18.37 38.08 3.93
CA PHE A 269 -17.26 37.77 4.83
C PHE A 269 -16.19 36.86 4.22
N VAL A 270 -16.06 36.81 2.89
CA VAL A 270 -14.89 36.20 2.23
C VAL A 270 -13.71 37.17 2.39
N GLU A 271 -13.18 37.26 3.61
CA GLU A 271 -11.87 37.84 3.83
C GLU A 271 -10.86 36.95 3.11
N GLN A 272 -10.29 37.51 2.05
CA GLN A 272 -9.10 37.01 1.39
C GLN A 272 -8.08 36.58 2.45
N TRP A 273 -7.55 35.36 2.33
CA TRP A 273 -6.61 34.79 3.29
C TRP A 273 -5.52 35.82 3.65
N SER A 274 -5.28 36.01 4.95
CA SER A 274 -4.30 36.96 5.47
C SER A 274 -3.26 36.25 6.35
N ARG A 275 -2.00 36.64 6.17
CA ARG A 275 -0.87 36.18 6.98
C ARG A 275 -1.11 36.54 8.45
N ALA A 276 -0.83 35.61 9.36
CA ALA A 276 -1.02 35.85 10.78
C ALA A 276 -0.14 37.02 11.26
N THR A 277 -0.75 38.00 11.93
CA THR A 277 -0.05 39.23 12.39
C THR A 277 1.03 38.97 13.44
N TRP A 278 0.92 37.86 14.18
CA TRP A 278 1.91 37.44 15.17
C TRP A 278 3.10 36.69 14.58
N LEU A 279 3.08 36.35 13.28
CA LEU A 279 4.14 35.58 12.65
C LEU A 279 5.31 36.50 12.23
N PRO A 280 6.55 36.24 12.68
CA PRO A 280 7.73 37.02 12.28
C PRO A 280 7.93 36.98 10.76
N GLU A 281 8.57 38.00 10.18
CA GLU A 281 8.81 38.09 8.72
C GLU A 281 9.51 36.84 8.16
N ASN A 282 10.47 36.29 8.89
CA ASN A 282 11.04 34.97 8.61
C ASN A 282 10.36 33.92 9.48
N ALA A 283 9.41 33.18 8.91
CA ALA A 283 8.73 32.11 9.63
C ALA A 283 9.71 30.98 10.00
N PRO A 284 9.76 30.54 11.27
CA PRO A 284 10.54 29.36 11.64
C PRO A 284 10.01 28.10 10.96
N ARG A 285 10.89 27.10 10.75
CA ARG A 285 10.50 25.83 10.11
C ARG A 285 9.31 25.19 10.84
N GLY A 286 8.29 24.80 10.08
CA GLY A 286 7.02 24.25 10.60
C GLY A 286 5.88 25.25 10.75
N PHE A 287 6.12 26.55 10.49
CA PHE A 287 5.08 27.59 10.53
C PHE A 287 4.55 28.00 9.15
N SER A 288 4.87 27.24 8.09
CA SER A 288 4.37 27.48 6.71
C SER A 288 2.84 27.52 6.63
N ARG A 289 2.14 26.86 7.57
CA ARG A 289 0.67 26.91 7.72
C ARG A 289 0.10 28.32 7.91
N TRP A 290 0.87 29.26 8.44
CA TRP A 290 0.41 30.62 8.71
C TRP A 290 1.11 31.66 7.83
N ASP A 291 2.09 31.22 7.03
CA ASP A 291 2.94 32.07 6.20
C ASP A 291 2.50 32.11 4.73
N LEU A 292 1.99 30.99 4.21
CA LEU A 292 1.56 30.85 2.82
C LEU A 292 0.05 30.70 2.70
N SER A 293 -0.51 31.19 1.60
CA SER A 293 -1.92 31.00 1.28
C SER A 293 -2.25 29.51 1.13
N PRO A 294 -3.51 29.10 1.33
CA PRO A 294 -3.91 27.71 1.15
C PRO A 294 -3.56 27.18 -0.26
N SER A 295 -3.65 28.01 -1.29
CA SER A 295 -3.27 27.66 -2.67
C SER A 295 -1.76 27.52 -2.86
N ASP A 296 -0.96 28.47 -2.37
CA ASP A 296 0.51 28.42 -2.52
C ASP A 296 1.09 27.25 -1.72
N ARG A 297 0.47 26.94 -0.58
CA ARG A 297 0.80 25.76 0.22
C ARG A 297 0.38 24.46 -0.47
N ALA A 298 -0.78 24.43 -1.13
CA ALA A 298 -1.21 23.27 -1.89
C ALA A 298 -0.16 22.92 -2.96
N GLU A 299 0.36 23.94 -3.64
CA GLU A 299 1.41 23.81 -4.64
C GLU A 299 2.75 23.35 -4.03
N GLN A 300 3.14 23.91 -2.87
CA GLN A 300 4.39 23.58 -2.22
C GLN A 300 4.41 22.19 -1.56
N ASP A 301 3.34 21.84 -0.82
CA ASP A 301 3.29 20.63 0.00
C ASP A 301 2.72 19.43 -0.76
N ASN A 302 1.82 19.65 -1.72
CA ASN A 302 1.11 18.57 -2.43
C ASN A 302 0.93 18.87 -3.92
N HIS A 303 1.91 18.45 -4.73
CA HIS A 303 1.84 18.50 -6.20
C HIS A 303 0.60 17.79 -6.81
N TYR A 304 -0.12 16.98 -6.02
CA TYR A 304 -1.36 16.28 -6.37
C TYR A 304 -2.61 17.17 -6.34
N SER A 305 -2.63 18.24 -5.54
CA SER A 305 -3.80 19.12 -5.34
C SER A 305 -4.23 19.87 -6.62
N PHE A 306 -3.28 20.19 -7.49
CA PHE A 306 -3.53 20.97 -8.71
C PHE A 306 -4.20 20.16 -9.84
N VAL A 307 -4.15 18.83 -9.77
CA VAL A 307 -4.63 17.97 -10.87
C VAL A 307 -6.11 17.60 -10.71
N CYS A 308 -6.66 17.75 -9.51
CA CYS A 308 -8.06 17.47 -9.24
C CYS A 308 -8.92 18.71 -9.51
N THR A 309 -9.86 18.58 -10.44
CA THR A 309 -10.82 19.64 -10.77
C THR A 309 -11.91 19.70 -9.69
N GLY A 310 -11.58 20.32 -8.57
CA GLY A 310 -12.48 20.68 -7.49
C GLY A 310 -11.81 21.73 -6.63
N ASP A 311 -12.59 22.60 -5.97
CA ASP A 311 -12.08 23.43 -4.89
C ASP A 311 -11.63 22.50 -3.75
N GLU A 312 -10.45 21.90 -3.88
CA GLU A 312 -9.72 21.28 -2.78
C GLU A 312 -9.14 22.39 -1.89
N GLY A 313 -10.05 23.19 -1.33
CA GLY A 313 -9.71 24.04 -0.21
C GLY A 313 -9.30 23.13 0.94
N PHE A 314 -8.09 23.31 1.44
CA PHE A 314 -7.76 22.89 2.80
C PHE A 314 -8.92 23.23 3.73
N TYR A 315 -9.18 22.36 4.72
CA TYR A 315 -10.22 22.57 5.72
C TYR A 315 -10.25 24.03 6.15
N ASP A 316 -11.30 24.74 5.74
CA ASP A 316 -11.55 26.10 6.17
C ASP A 316 -12.44 26.01 7.41
N PRO A 317 -11.89 26.28 8.61
CA PRO A 317 -12.68 26.27 9.83
C PRO A 317 -13.90 27.21 9.74
N ARG A 318 -13.84 28.28 8.93
CA ARG A 318 -14.96 29.23 8.74
C ARG A 318 -16.15 28.61 8.01
N ASN A 319 -15.90 27.59 7.19
CA ASN A 319 -16.93 26.89 6.41
C ASN A 319 -17.42 25.60 7.10
N ASP A 320 -16.88 25.26 8.28
CA ASP A 320 -17.29 24.10 9.04
C ASP A 320 -18.39 24.45 10.05
N PRO A 321 -19.65 24.00 9.86
CA PRO A 321 -20.72 24.24 10.82
C PRO A 321 -20.53 23.49 12.14
N LEU A 322 -19.59 22.54 12.20
CA LEU A 322 -19.20 21.85 13.42
C LEU A 322 -18.03 22.55 14.13
N MET A 323 -17.47 23.62 13.56
CA MET A 323 -16.43 24.40 14.21
C MET A 323 -17.00 25.09 15.44
N VAL A 324 -16.53 24.66 16.61
CA VAL A 324 -16.73 25.39 17.86
C VAL A 324 -15.47 26.21 18.12
N THR A 325 -15.57 27.53 17.97
CA THR A 325 -14.46 28.43 18.35
C THR A 325 -14.65 28.91 19.78
N ASN A 326 -13.61 28.77 20.59
CA ASN A 326 -13.52 29.43 21.90
C ASN A 326 -12.83 30.79 21.80
N LEU A 327 -12.60 31.30 20.58
CA LEU A 327 -11.90 32.57 20.31
C LEU A 327 -12.62 33.79 20.90
N GLY A 328 -13.92 33.69 21.21
CA GLY A 328 -14.70 34.70 21.94
C GLY A 328 -15.13 34.29 23.36
N GLY A 329 -14.62 33.17 23.88
CA GLY A 329 -14.96 32.69 25.23
C GLY A 329 -14.05 33.27 26.32
N GLU A 330 -14.52 33.24 27.57
CA GLU A 330 -13.82 33.71 28.77
C GLU A 330 -12.60 32.84 29.15
N ILE A 331 -11.80 32.34 28.21
CA ILE A 331 -10.55 31.62 28.54
C ILE A 331 -9.40 32.63 28.68
N TYR A 332 -9.45 33.72 27.91
CA TYR A 332 -8.41 34.76 27.93
C TYR A 332 -8.39 35.53 29.25
N GLU A 333 -9.55 35.93 29.79
CA GLU A 333 -9.60 36.71 31.03
C GLU A 333 -9.08 35.94 32.27
N PRO A 334 -9.45 34.67 32.53
CA PRO A 334 -8.92 33.89 33.63
C PRO A 334 -7.42 33.64 33.50
N LEU A 335 -6.92 33.38 32.28
CA LEU A 335 -5.48 33.24 32.03
C LEU A 335 -4.74 34.55 32.27
N GLN A 336 -5.26 35.67 31.75
CA GLN A 336 -4.67 36.99 31.95
C GLN A 336 -4.68 37.38 33.43
N LYS A 337 -5.76 37.07 34.15
CA LYS A 337 -5.86 37.27 35.61
C LYS A 337 -4.90 36.37 36.37
N ALA A 338 -4.72 35.11 35.95
CA ALA A 338 -3.76 34.19 36.54
C ALA A 338 -2.31 34.66 36.34
N PHE A 339 -1.96 35.13 35.13
CA PHE A 339 -0.64 35.68 34.78
C PHE A 339 -0.36 37.03 35.45
N LYS A 340 -1.37 37.87 35.67
CA LYS A 340 -1.22 39.10 36.44
C LYS A 340 -1.08 38.83 37.95
N LYS A 341 -1.73 37.79 38.46
CA LYS A 341 -1.72 37.42 39.88
C LYS A 341 -0.47 36.65 40.29
N HIS A 342 0.12 35.88 39.38
CA HIS A 342 1.34 35.12 39.61
C HIS A 342 2.34 35.58 38.55
N SER A 343 3.42 36.23 38.95
CA SER A 343 4.53 36.59 38.06
C SER A 343 5.26 35.31 37.64
N VAL A 344 4.66 34.57 36.72
CA VAL A 344 5.24 33.35 36.17
C VAL A 344 6.16 33.77 35.02
N GLU A 345 7.45 33.47 35.15
CA GLU A 345 8.43 33.68 34.10
C GLU A 345 8.22 32.61 33.02
N VAL A 346 7.61 33.01 31.90
CA VAL A 346 7.30 32.09 30.79
C VAL A 346 8.52 31.98 29.88
N ASN A 347 9.29 30.90 30.06
CA ASN A 347 10.47 30.64 29.23
C ASN A 347 10.13 30.04 27.85
N HIS A 348 9.08 29.21 27.79
CA HIS A 348 8.70 28.50 26.57
C HIS A 348 7.18 28.47 26.40
N ILE A 349 6.72 28.75 25.17
CA ILE A 349 5.32 28.61 24.76
C ILE A 349 5.26 27.44 23.77
N VAL A 350 4.46 26.43 24.09
CA VAL A 350 4.25 25.27 23.21
C VAL A 350 2.85 25.36 22.64
N LEU A 351 2.74 25.51 21.32
CA LEU A 351 1.47 25.44 20.60
C LEU A 351 1.23 23.99 20.16
N LEU A 352 0.21 23.35 20.72
CA LEU A 352 -0.18 21.99 20.37
C LEU A 352 -1.43 22.04 19.49
N THR A 353 -1.28 21.73 18.21
CA THR A 353 -2.41 21.52 17.30
C THR A 353 -2.68 20.02 17.21
N LEU A 354 -3.74 19.56 17.85
CA LEU A 354 -4.17 18.17 17.79
C LEU A 354 -5.37 18.09 16.85
N GLU A 355 -5.22 17.40 15.73
CA GLU A 355 -6.36 17.02 14.89
C GLU A 355 -7.12 15.90 15.61
N SER A 356 -8.18 16.25 16.34
CA SER A 356 -9.02 15.27 17.05
C SER A 356 -10.26 14.98 16.22
N GLY A 357 -10.46 13.73 15.82
CA GLY A 357 -11.81 13.22 15.57
C GLY A 357 -12.63 13.34 16.85
N ARG A 358 -13.85 13.88 16.79
CA ARG A 358 -14.71 14.01 17.97
C ARG A 358 -15.12 12.61 18.45
N LYS A 359 -14.97 12.34 19.76
CA LYS A 359 -15.38 11.08 20.38
C LYS A 359 -16.88 10.78 20.19
N GLU A 360 -17.71 11.83 20.11
CA GLU A 360 -19.15 11.79 19.82
C GLU A 360 -19.49 11.16 18.46
N LEU A 361 -18.55 11.16 17.52
CA LEU A 361 -18.73 10.59 16.19
C LEU A 361 -18.38 9.09 16.15
N PHE A 362 -17.84 8.52 17.23
CA PHE A 362 -17.42 7.13 17.29
C PHE A 362 -18.23 6.31 18.31
N PRO A 363 -18.71 5.10 17.95
CA PRO A 363 -18.52 4.41 16.68
C PRO A 363 -19.50 4.90 15.60
N THR A 364 -18.98 5.29 14.44
CA THR A 364 -19.79 5.56 13.25
C THR A 364 -20.46 4.27 12.80
N GLN A 365 -21.80 4.18 12.92
CA GLN A 365 -22.56 3.02 12.47
C GLN A 365 -22.54 2.92 10.94
N GLN A 366 -22.21 1.73 10.41
CA GLN A 366 -22.21 1.43 8.98
C GLN A 366 -23.55 1.81 8.34
N GLY A 367 -23.52 2.66 7.31
CA GLY A 367 -24.71 3.13 6.59
C GLY A 367 -25.17 4.56 6.93
N THR A 368 -24.55 5.23 7.91
CA THR A 368 -24.81 6.65 8.17
C THR A 368 -24.11 7.56 7.14
N PRO A 369 -24.66 8.75 6.82
CA PRO A 369 -24.04 9.70 5.87
C PRO A 369 -22.60 10.08 6.25
N LEU A 370 -22.30 10.11 7.55
CA LEU A 370 -20.96 10.39 8.10
C LEU A 370 -19.93 9.30 7.77
N VAL A 371 -20.33 8.01 7.73
CA VAL A 371 -19.45 6.93 7.25
C VAL A 371 -19.10 7.14 5.79
N ARG A 372 -20.07 7.56 4.96
CA ARG A 372 -19.85 7.76 3.52
C ARG A 372 -18.83 8.87 3.23
N CYS A 373 -18.75 9.89 4.10
CA CYS A 373 -17.68 10.89 4.08
C CYS A 373 -16.35 10.37 4.63
N SER A 374 -16.38 9.58 5.72
CA SER A 374 -15.17 9.02 6.34
C SER A 374 -14.49 7.94 5.51
N THR A 375 -15.24 7.10 4.79
CA THR A 375 -14.72 6.06 3.87
C THR A 375 -14.13 6.66 2.59
N ARG A 376 -14.20 7.99 2.41
CA ARG A 376 -13.45 8.71 1.38
C ARG A 376 -12.16 9.33 1.91
N ILE A 377 -11.91 9.34 3.23
CA ILE A 377 -10.71 9.94 3.86
C ILE A 377 -9.53 8.94 3.89
N SER A 378 -9.80 7.64 3.78
CA SER A 378 -8.79 6.58 3.82
C SER A 378 -8.35 6.12 2.43
#